data_AF-A0A953E7Y9-F1
#
_entry.id   AF-A0A953E7Y9-F1
#
_cell.length_a   1.000
_cell.length_b   1.000
_cell.length_c   1.000
_cell.angle_alpha   90.00
_cell.angle_beta   90.00
_cell.angle_gamma   90.00
#
_symmetry.space_group_name_H-M   'P 1'
#
loop_
_entity.id
_entity.type
_entity.pdbx_description
1 polymer ?
#
loop_
_entity_poly.entity_id
_entity_poly.type
_entity_poly.pdbx_seq_one_letter_code
_entity_poly.pdbx_strand_id
1 'polypeptide(L)'
;LHGDFHLGQVLVAQGDAIIVDFEGEPARALEERRAKGSPLRDVAGLLRSFDYAASVATTNEASATATAAPTERRAALIGRWQHEASAAFLSAYRGVAAEAPDPWVPAAAEAALLDLFLLEKAAYEIRYEAANRPTWIGVPLRGLVALVDRLVS
;
A
#
# COMPACT_ATOMS: atom_id res chain seq x y z
N LEU A 1 -6.12 -10.71 -10.92
CA LEU A 1 -5.70 -9.68 -9.94
C LEU A 1 -6.67 -8.51 -10.06
N HIS A 2 -6.76 -7.69 -9.03
CA HIS A 2 -7.38 -6.37 -9.14
C HIS A 2 -6.55 -5.48 -10.07
N GLY A 3 -5.22 -5.49 -9.92
CA GLY A 3 -4.28 -4.85 -10.85
C GLY A 3 -4.02 -3.36 -10.57
N ASP A 4 -4.83 -2.73 -9.72
CA ASP A 4 -4.57 -1.40 -9.15
C ASP A 4 -5.09 -1.27 -7.71
N PHE A 5 -4.93 -2.32 -6.88
CA PHE A 5 -5.59 -2.39 -5.57
C PHE A 5 -5.08 -1.35 -4.56
N HIS A 6 -5.98 -0.53 -4.01
CA HIS A 6 -5.68 0.39 -2.90
C HIS A 6 -6.93 0.71 -2.06
N LEU A 7 -6.76 1.37 -0.90
CA LEU A 7 -7.86 1.73 0.02
C LEU A 7 -9.05 2.47 -0.61
N GLY A 8 -8.84 3.19 -1.71
CA GLY A 8 -9.90 3.92 -2.41
C GLY A 8 -10.89 3.00 -3.16
N GLN A 9 -10.53 1.73 -3.31
CA GLN A 9 -11.32 0.69 -3.99
C GLN A 9 -11.96 -0.29 -3.00
N VAL A 10 -11.87 -0.01 -1.70
CA VAL A 10 -12.51 -0.80 -0.64
C VAL A 10 -13.65 0.02 -0.05
N LEU A 11 -14.87 -0.48 -0.21
CA LEU A 11 -16.07 0.12 0.37
C LEU A 11 -16.52 -0.74 1.55
N VAL A 12 -16.62 -0.14 2.74
CA VAL A 12 -17.10 -0.83 3.93
C VAL A 12 -18.58 -0.51 4.15
N ALA A 13 -19.43 -1.53 4.13
CA ALA A 13 -20.86 -1.40 4.32
C ALA A 13 -21.40 -2.56 5.16
N GLN A 14 -22.21 -2.23 6.19
CA GLN A 14 -22.92 -3.22 7.02
C GLN A 14 -22.02 -4.32 7.62
N GLY A 15 -20.75 -4.00 7.90
CA GLY A 15 -19.80 -4.96 8.48
C GLY A 15 -19.05 -5.82 7.46
N ASP A 16 -19.25 -5.59 6.16
CA ASP A 16 -18.53 -6.27 5.07
C ASP A 16 -17.71 -5.27 4.24
N ALA A 17 -16.73 -5.80 3.50
CA ALA A 17 -15.85 -5.05 2.61
C ALA A 17 -16.10 -5.47 1.15
N ILE A 18 -16.50 -4.50 0.32
CA ILE A 18 -16.71 -4.67 -1.11
C ILE A 18 -15.50 -4.09 -1.84
N ILE A 19 -14.89 -4.91 -2.70
CA ILE A 19 -13.80 -4.47 -3.59
C ILE A 19 -14.43 -4.06 -4.92
N VAL A 20 -14.04 -2.89 -5.44
CA VAL A 20 -14.58 -2.30 -6.69
C VAL A 20 -13.44 -1.89 -7.62
N ASP A 21 -13.75 -1.62 -8.90
CA ASP A 21 -12.83 -1.05 -9.90
C ASP A 21 -11.74 -2.02 -10.46
N PHE A 22 -12.15 -3.22 -10.85
CA PHE A 22 -11.28 -4.26 -11.42
C PHE A 22 -10.77 -3.98 -12.86
N GLU A 23 -10.68 -2.71 -13.26
CA GLU A 23 -10.18 -2.33 -14.60
C GLU A 23 -8.67 -2.47 -14.74
N GLY A 24 -7.94 -2.54 -13.62
CA GLY A 24 -6.48 -2.57 -13.56
C GLY A 24 -5.82 -1.21 -13.83
N GLU A 25 -4.50 -1.13 -13.71
CA GLU A 25 -3.75 0.13 -13.77
C GLU A 25 -3.93 0.87 -15.12
N PRO A 26 -4.53 2.08 -15.15
CA PRO A 26 -4.94 2.74 -16.40
C PRO A 26 -3.81 3.01 -17.40
N ALA A 27 -2.58 3.12 -16.90
CA ALA A 27 -1.39 3.36 -17.73
C ALA A 27 -0.91 2.12 -18.51
N ARG A 28 -1.43 0.93 -18.20
CA ARG A 28 -1.04 -0.33 -18.85
C ARG A 28 -1.96 -0.68 -20.02
N ALA A 29 -1.40 -1.38 -21.01
CA ALA A 29 -2.17 -1.88 -22.14
C ALA A 29 -3.23 -2.90 -21.67
N LEU A 30 -4.33 -3.04 -22.44
CA LEU A 30 -5.44 -3.93 -22.07
C LEU A 30 -5.00 -5.39 -21.90
N GLU A 31 -4.07 -5.86 -22.73
CA GLU A 31 -3.51 -7.22 -22.62
C GLU A 31 -2.78 -7.41 -21.28
N GLU A 32 -1.97 -6.44 -20.87
CA GLU A 32 -1.25 -6.46 -19.60
C GLU A 32 -2.21 -6.43 -18.40
N ARG A 33 -3.29 -5.63 -18.49
CA ARG A 33 -4.31 -5.54 -17.43
C ARG A 33 -5.07 -6.84 -17.22
N ARG A 34 -5.25 -7.63 -18.29
CA ARG A 34 -5.92 -8.93 -18.25
C ARG A 34 -4.99 -10.09 -17.90
N ALA A 35 -3.67 -9.87 -17.93
CA ALA A 35 -2.70 -10.91 -17.64
C ALA A 35 -2.79 -11.38 -16.18
N LYS A 36 -2.61 -12.70 -15.98
CA LYS A 36 -2.49 -13.25 -14.63
C LYS A 36 -1.13 -12.85 -14.05
N GLY A 37 -1.11 -12.61 -12.74
CA GLY A 37 0.11 -12.27 -12.01
C GLY A 37 0.04 -12.74 -10.56
N SER A 38 1.10 -12.48 -9.82
CA SER A 38 1.15 -12.77 -8.39
C SER A 38 0.18 -11.88 -7.61
N PRO A 39 -0.63 -12.44 -6.68
CA PRO A 39 -1.54 -11.65 -5.87
C PRO A 39 -0.83 -10.73 -4.89
N LEU A 40 0.47 -10.96 -4.64
CA LEU A 40 1.29 -10.06 -3.83
C LEU A 40 1.46 -8.66 -4.46
N ARG A 41 1.15 -8.49 -5.77
CA ARG A 41 1.04 -7.16 -6.39
C ARG A 41 -0.10 -6.34 -5.79
N ASP A 42 -1.27 -6.95 -5.61
CA ASP A 42 -2.42 -6.29 -5.00
C ASP A 42 -2.18 -6.04 -3.50
N VAL A 43 -1.56 -7.01 -2.80
CA VAL A 43 -1.13 -6.86 -1.39
C VAL A 43 -0.19 -5.66 -1.24
N ALA A 44 0.83 -5.55 -2.10
CA ALA A 44 1.75 -4.42 -2.08
C ALA A 44 1.04 -3.09 -2.33
N GLY A 45 0.09 -3.05 -3.28
CA GLY A 45 -0.73 -1.87 -3.55
C GLY A 45 -1.51 -1.40 -2.32
N LEU A 46 -2.19 -2.33 -1.62
CA LEU A 46 -2.93 -1.97 -0.40
C LEU A 46 -2.00 -1.50 0.73
N LEU A 47 -0.86 -2.18 0.95
CA LEU A 47 0.12 -1.77 1.96
C LEU A 47 0.65 -0.36 1.70
N ARG A 48 1.03 -0.07 0.45
CA ARG A 48 1.44 1.29 0.04
C ARG A 48 0.35 2.33 0.28
N SER A 49 -0.92 1.95 0.13
CA SER A 49 -2.04 2.86 0.39
C SER A 49 -2.19 3.22 1.89
N PHE A 50 -1.81 2.33 2.83
CA PHE A 50 -1.72 2.69 4.25
C PHE A 50 -0.62 3.73 4.49
N ASP A 51 0.56 3.55 3.89
CA ASP A 51 1.67 4.50 3.99
C ASP A 51 1.30 5.88 3.44
N TYR A 52 0.56 5.88 2.33
CA TYR A 52 0.06 7.10 1.69
C TYR A 52 -0.96 7.80 2.59
N ALA A 53 -1.95 7.07 3.12
CA ALA A 53 -2.93 7.61 4.06
C ALA A 53 -2.29 8.21 5.31
N ALA A 54 -1.28 7.54 5.89
CA ALA A 54 -0.51 8.05 7.02
C ALA A 54 0.26 9.34 6.69
N SER A 55 0.84 9.42 5.50
CA SER A 55 1.55 10.61 5.03
C SER A 55 0.61 11.79 4.81
N VAL A 56 -0.59 11.54 4.27
CA VAL A 56 -1.63 12.57 4.09
C VAL A 56 -2.13 13.07 5.44
N ALA A 57 -2.42 12.18 6.39
CA ALA A 57 -2.83 12.55 7.74
C ALA A 57 -1.78 13.47 8.41
N THR A 58 -0.50 13.15 8.24
CA THR A 58 0.61 13.97 8.76
C THR A 58 0.69 15.35 8.08
N THR A 59 0.43 15.43 6.77
CA THR A 59 0.58 16.67 5.98
C THR A 59 -0.58 17.64 6.18
N ASN A 60 -1.82 17.12 6.21
CA ASN A 60 -3.03 17.94 6.43
C ASN A 60 -2.99 18.66 7.79
N GLU A 61 -2.30 18.09 8.77
CA GLU A 61 -2.10 18.70 10.09
C GLU A 61 -1.13 19.87 10.07
N ALA A 62 -0.05 19.81 9.28
CA ALA A 62 0.88 20.93 9.16
C ALA A 62 0.21 22.19 8.58
N SER A 63 -0.92 22.01 7.86
CA SER A 63 -1.72 23.09 7.28
C SER A 63 -2.87 23.56 8.18
N ALA A 64 -3.33 22.75 9.13
CA ALA A 64 -4.38 23.11 10.08
C ALA A 64 -3.78 23.83 11.30
N THR A 65 -3.89 25.15 11.34
CA THR A 65 -3.51 25.94 12.51
C THR A 65 -4.45 25.68 13.69
N ALA A 66 -3.86 25.43 14.86
CA ALA A 66 -4.41 25.53 16.23
C ALA A 66 -5.03 24.28 16.91
N THR A 67 -4.56 24.08 18.16
CA THR A 67 -4.99 23.17 19.25
C THR A 67 -4.39 21.76 19.28
N ALA A 68 -3.22 21.71 19.93
CA ALA A 68 -2.26 20.62 19.99
C ALA A 68 -2.69 19.42 20.86
N ALA A 69 -2.69 18.23 20.26
CA ALA A 69 -1.88 17.16 20.83
C ALA A 69 -0.41 17.50 20.52
N PRO A 70 0.58 17.14 21.36
CA PRO A 70 1.98 17.30 20.98
C PRO A 70 2.18 16.59 19.63
N THR A 71 2.70 17.31 18.63
CA THR A 71 2.88 16.82 17.25
C THR A 71 3.54 15.43 17.20
N GLU A 72 4.46 15.16 18.12
CA GLU A 72 5.11 13.86 18.31
C GLU A 72 4.16 12.74 18.73
N ARG A 73 3.28 12.99 19.70
CA ARG A 73 2.32 11.98 20.17
C ARG A 73 1.38 11.56 19.06
N ARG A 74 1.02 12.49 18.18
CA ARG A 74 0.13 12.22 17.06
C ARG A 74 0.86 11.56 15.88
N ALA A 75 2.07 12.01 15.54
CA ALA A 75 2.92 11.30 14.59
C ALA A 75 3.15 9.84 15.02
N ALA A 76 3.37 9.59 16.32
CA ALA A 76 3.47 8.25 16.87
C ALA A 76 2.16 7.45 16.76
N LEU A 77 1.00 8.09 16.92
CA LEU A 77 -0.31 7.44 16.71
C LEU A 77 -0.49 7.03 15.24
N ILE A 78 -0.18 7.93 14.29
CA ILE A 78 -0.28 7.67 12.85
C ILE A 78 0.67 6.54 12.44
N GLY A 79 1.93 6.57 12.91
CA GLY A 79 2.89 5.51 12.66
C GLY A 79 2.47 4.16 13.23
N ARG A 80 1.92 4.14 14.46
CA ARG A 80 1.34 2.91 15.04
C ARG A 80 0.18 2.39 14.21
N TRP A 81 -0.75 3.26 13.81
CA TRP A 81 -1.87 2.87 12.98
C TRP A 81 -1.41 2.24 11.65
N GLN A 82 -0.45 2.86 10.95
CA GLN A 82 0.08 2.34 9.69
C GLN A 82 0.72 0.96 9.89
N HIS A 83 1.50 0.79 10.95
CA HIS A 83 2.14 -0.48 11.28
C HIS A 83 1.11 -1.57 11.63
N GLU A 84 0.18 -1.27 12.53
CA GLU A 84 -0.86 -2.20 12.98
C GLU A 84 -1.81 -2.58 11.84
N ALA A 85 -2.23 -1.64 11.01
CA ALA A 85 -3.07 -1.90 9.84
C ALA A 85 -2.38 -2.82 8.84
N SER A 86 -1.10 -2.55 8.54
CA SER A 86 -0.28 -3.38 7.64
C SER A 86 -0.10 -4.80 8.19
N ALA A 87 0.21 -4.92 9.48
CA ALA A 87 0.39 -6.21 10.16
C ALA A 87 -0.91 -7.01 10.22
N ALA A 88 -2.03 -6.36 10.58
CA ALA A 88 -3.34 -7.00 10.63
C ALA A 88 -3.79 -7.50 9.26
N PHE A 89 -3.62 -6.67 8.21
CA PHE A 89 -3.93 -7.07 6.84
C PHE A 89 -3.09 -8.26 6.38
N LEU A 90 -1.76 -8.19 6.55
CA LEU A 90 -0.87 -9.29 6.16
C LEU A 90 -1.17 -10.58 6.93
N SER A 91 -1.45 -10.47 8.23
CA SER A 91 -1.81 -11.63 9.06
C SER A 91 -3.10 -12.28 8.56
N ALA A 92 -4.14 -11.50 8.31
CA ALA A 92 -5.41 -12.00 7.79
C ALA A 92 -5.25 -12.61 6.39
N TYR A 93 -4.53 -11.93 5.50
CA TYR A 93 -4.25 -12.40 4.15
C TYR A 93 -3.52 -13.74 4.15
N ARG A 94 -2.46 -13.87 4.97
CA ARG A 94 -1.70 -15.12 5.14
C ARG A 94 -2.54 -16.24 5.73
N GLY A 95 -3.42 -15.92 6.68
CA GLY A 95 -4.36 -16.90 7.24
C GLY A 95 -5.23 -17.51 6.16
N VAL A 96 -5.86 -16.67 5.32
CA VAL A 96 -6.70 -17.14 4.20
C VAL A 96 -5.87 -17.87 3.13
N ALA A 97 -4.68 -17.35 2.80
CA ALA A 97 -3.80 -17.98 1.81
C ALA A 97 -3.32 -19.38 2.24
N ALA A 98 -3.14 -19.61 3.54
CA ALA A 98 -2.74 -20.90 4.09
C ALA A 98 -3.87 -21.95 4.03
N GLU A 99 -5.13 -21.52 3.97
CA GLU A 99 -6.30 -22.40 3.81
C GLU A 99 -6.58 -22.76 2.34
N ALA A 100 -5.88 -22.15 1.38
CA ALA A 100 -6.05 -22.44 -0.03
C ALA A 100 -5.62 -23.89 -0.35
N PRO A 101 -6.35 -24.63 -1.21
CA PRO A 101 -5.98 -25.99 -1.62
C PRO A 101 -4.59 -26.08 -2.26
N ASP A 102 -4.23 -25.04 -3.01
CA ASP A 102 -2.92 -24.87 -3.64
C ASP A 102 -2.30 -23.54 -3.21
N PRO A 103 -1.02 -23.51 -2.80
CA PRO A 103 -0.34 -22.26 -2.45
C PRO A 103 -0.32 -21.27 -3.61
N TRP A 104 -0.81 -20.04 -3.38
CA TRP A 104 -0.77 -18.98 -4.40
C TRP A 104 0.65 -18.49 -4.69
N VAL A 105 1.53 -18.58 -3.70
CA VAL A 105 2.94 -18.20 -3.77
C VAL A 105 3.75 -19.20 -2.95
N PRO A 106 4.93 -19.67 -3.41
CA PRO A 106 5.81 -20.48 -2.59
C PRO A 106 6.21 -19.73 -1.31
N ALA A 107 6.05 -20.36 -0.14
CA ALA A 107 6.33 -19.73 1.14
C ALA A 107 7.75 -19.14 1.24
N ALA A 108 8.74 -19.84 0.68
CA ALA A 108 10.14 -19.37 0.65
C ALA A 108 10.35 -18.12 -0.22
N ALA A 109 9.45 -17.83 -1.16
CA ALA A 109 9.54 -16.69 -2.08
C ALA A 109 8.63 -15.52 -1.67
N GLU A 110 7.69 -15.71 -0.75
CA GLU A 110 6.65 -14.73 -0.42
C GLU A 110 7.25 -13.38 0.00
N ALA A 111 8.18 -13.40 0.96
CA ALA A 111 8.80 -12.17 1.47
C ALA A 111 9.54 -11.40 0.37
N ALA A 112 10.40 -12.10 -0.39
CA ALA A 112 11.16 -11.49 -1.48
C ALA A 112 10.28 -10.94 -2.60
N LEU A 113 9.19 -11.64 -2.94
CA LEU A 113 8.23 -11.17 -3.94
C LEU A 113 7.42 -9.98 -3.44
N LEU A 114 7.02 -9.97 -2.17
CA LEU A 114 6.33 -8.82 -1.58
C LEU A 114 7.24 -7.60 -1.59
N ASP A 115 8.51 -7.75 -1.19
CA ASP A 115 9.51 -6.68 -1.22
C ASP A 115 9.71 -6.14 -2.64
N LEU A 116 9.81 -7.03 -3.64
CA LEU A 116 9.89 -6.65 -5.04
C LEU A 116 8.68 -5.83 -5.49
N PHE A 117 7.46 -6.24 -5.16
CA PHE A 117 6.26 -5.52 -5.59
C PHE A 117 6.04 -4.21 -4.83
N LEU A 118 6.48 -4.11 -3.57
CA LEU A 118 6.52 -2.85 -2.83
C LEU A 118 7.48 -1.85 -3.49
N LEU A 119 8.67 -2.31 -3.90
CA LEU A 119 9.64 -1.51 -4.64
C LEU A 119 9.09 -1.07 -6.01
N GLU A 120 8.48 -2.00 -6.77
CA GLU A 120 7.87 -1.68 -8.07
C GLU A 120 6.77 -0.62 -7.92
N LYS A 121 5.89 -0.76 -6.92
CA LYS A 121 4.80 0.20 -6.69
C LYS A 121 5.34 1.55 -6.23
N ALA A 122 6.33 1.58 -5.33
CA ALA A 122 6.96 2.84 -4.90
C ALA A 122 7.63 3.58 -6.07
N ALA A 123 8.34 2.86 -6.95
CA ALA A 123 8.94 3.45 -8.15
C ALA A 123 7.89 4.00 -9.13
N TYR A 124 6.80 3.25 -9.33
CA TYR A 124 5.66 3.72 -10.12
C TYR A 124 5.07 5.01 -9.54
N GLU A 125 4.80 5.04 -8.23
CA GLU A 125 4.22 6.20 -7.53
C GLU A 125 5.13 7.42 -7.65
N ILE A 126 6.45 7.28 -7.48
CA ILE A 126 7.40 8.39 -7.66
C ILE A 126 7.24 9.00 -9.05
N ARG A 127 7.23 8.17 -10.10
CA ARG A 127 7.08 8.65 -11.48
C ARG A 127 5.72 9.31 -11.69
N TYR A 128 4.66 8.73 -11.15
CA TYR A 128 3.30 9.26 -11.26
C TYR A 128 3.17 10.62 -10.57
N GLU A 129 3.63 10.75 -9.33
CA GLU A 129 3.54 12.00 -8.57
C GLU A 129 4.45 13.07 -9.17
N ALA A 130 5.64 12.72 -9.65
CA ALA A 130 6.52 13.66 -10.35
C ALA A 130 5.84 14.27 -11.61
N ALA A 131 5.03 13.49 -12.32
CA ALA A 131 4.36 13.93 -13.52
C ALA A 131 3.04 14.67 -13.26
N ASN A 132 2.29 14.29 -12.22
CA ASN A 132 0.91 14.74 -12.02
C ASN A 132 0.70 15.64 -10.79
N ARG A 133 1.46 15.42 -9.70
CA ARG A 133 1.32 16.14 -8.43
C ARG A 133 2.68 16.32 -7.75
N PRO A 134 3.59 17.15 -8.30
CA PRO A 134 4.98 17.20 -7.82
C PRO A 134 5.14 17.51 -6.33
N THR A 135 4.19 18.23 -5.73
CA THR A 135 4.18 18.52 -4.28
C THR A 135 4.00 17.27 -3.40
N TRP A 136 3.50 16.16 -3.96
CA TRP A 136 3.27 14.89 -3.27
C TRP A 136 4.42 13.90 -3.41
N ILE A 137 5.44 14.19 -4.23
CA ILE A 137 6.57 13.27 -4.50
C ILE A 137 7.31 12.83 -3.24
N GLY A 138 7.31 13.66 -2.19
CA GLY A 138 7.93 13.32 -0.91
C GLY A 138 7.30 12.11 -0.22
N VAL A 139 6.03 11.79 -0.51
CA VAL A 139 5.32 10.64 0.07
C VAL A 139 5.90 9.31 -0.42
N PRO A 140 5.92 8.99 -1.73
CA PRO A 140 6.49 7.73 -2.19
C PRO A 140 8.02 7.67 -2.05
N LEU A 141 8.73 8.81 -2.04
CA LEU A 141 10.18 8.83 -1.76
C LEU A 141 10.50 8.36 -0.33
N ARG A 142 9.77 8.86 0.68
CA ARG A 142 9.96 8.39 2.07
C ARG A 142 9.62 6.90 2.21
N GLY A 143 8.57 6.45 1.53
CA GLY A 143 8.21 5.03 1.47
C GLY A 143 9.34 4.18 0.88
N LEU A 144 9.91 4.61 -0.25
CA LEU A 144 11.04 3.92 -0.88
C LEU A 144 12.27 3.88 0.03
N VAL A 145 12.64 4.98 0.68
CA VAL A 145 13.78 5.02 1.61
C VAL A 145 13.57 4.03 2.75
N ALA A 146 12.40 4.04 3.40
CA ALA A 146 12.09 3.10 4.49
C ALA A 146 12.13 1.63 4.03
N LEU A 147 11.67 1.34 2.80
CA LEU A 147 11.76 0.02 2.21
C LEU A 147 13.21 -0.40 1.98
N VAL A 148 14.03 0.48 1.39
CA VAL A 148 15.45 0.21 1.13
C VAL A 148 16.20 0.00 2.43
N ASP A 149 16.01 0.87 3.43
CA ASP A 149 16.66 0.77 4.74
C ASP A 149 16.38 -0.58 5.40
N ARG A 150 15.12 -1.06 5.34
CA ARG A 150 14.74 -2.38 5.86
C ARG A 150 15.42 -3.54 5.11
N LEU A 151 15.67 -3.38 3.81
CA LEU A 151 16.24 -4.44 2.97
C LEU A 151 17.77 -4.52 3.04
N VAL A 152 18.44 -3.42 3.37
CA VAL A 152 19.91 -3.34 3.41
C VAL A 152 20.50 -3.38 4.83
N SER A 153 19.65 -3.30 5.86
CA SER A 153 20.04 -3.46 7.27
C SER A 153 20.10 -4.92 7.68
#